data_AF-A0A932F982-F1
#
_entry.id   AF-A0A932F982-F1
#
_cell.length_a   1.000
_cell.length_b   1.000
_cell.length_c   1.000
_cell.angle_alpha   90.00
_cell.angle_beta   90.00
_cell.angle_gamma   90.00
#
_symmetry.space_group_name_H-M   'P 1'
#
loop_
_entity.id
_entity.type
_entity.pdbx_description
1 polymer ?
#
loop_
_entity_poly.entity_id
_entity_poly.type
_entity_poly.pdbx_seq_one_letter_code
_entity_poly.pdbx_strand_id
1 'polypeptide(L)'
;MVYEAGNVIGIRGSGCLFQHQDDLYFVTAGHVLTNVDPRCLGIPLRQHDSEVFTVGRGVVGLSKNNDIDVGLYRIDDEDFAKQLREGYLVLSIENTGRVSANSDHFIVAGFPHATIRREGNTLKPRDLTQIHTLPYTGDVLGNRGPQDLFLQLKQTAADLWGHDREVPRLPGISGGPVWQVVNSDTLVWTPESCLRLVALQVSCDPRNEKYMRALTWEAVNAAINRLAAT
;
A
#
# COMPACT_ATOMS: atom_id res chain seq x y z
N MET A 1 -6.36 -2.88 4.91
CA MET A 1 -6.94 -4.22 5.10
C MET A 1 -7.11 -4.49 6.58
N VAL A 2 -8.35 -4.74 6.99
CA VAL A 2 -8.74 -5.12 8.33
C VAL A 2 -8.61 -6.64 8.47
N TYR A 3 -8.26 -7.11 9.66
CA TYR A 3 -8.20 -8.52 9.99
C TYR A 3 -8.89 -8.77 11.33
N GLU A 4 -9.74 -9.80 11.37
CA GLU A 4 -10.45 -10.25 12.57
C GLU A 4 -10.00 -11.66 12.96
N ALA A 5 -9.45 -11.82 14.17
CA ALA A 5 -9.09 -13.12 14.74
C ALA A 5 -9.57 -13.23 16.18
N GLY A 6 -10.61 -14.05 16.39
CA GLY A 6 -11.24 -14.19 17.70
C GLY A 6 -11.83 -12.85 18.16
N ASN A 7 -11.36 -12.32 19.29
CA ASN A 7 -11.83 -11.04 19.85
C ASN A 7 -10.98 -9.83 19.42
N VAL A 8 -10.05 -10.01 18.48
CA VAL A 8 -9.13 -8.97 18.01
C VAL A 8 -9.48 -8.58 16.60
N ILE A 9 -9.91 -7.32 16.42
CA ILE A 9 -10.02 -6.67 15.12
C ILE A 9 -8.92 -5.62 15.05
N GLY A 10 -8.16 -5.60 13.96
CA GLY A 10 -7.12 -4.59 13.74
C GLY A 10 -6.80 -4.41 12.27
N ILE A 11 -5.98 -3.41 11.94
CA ILE A 11 -5.39 -3.34 10.61
C ILE A 11 -4.28 -4.37 10.52
N ARG A 12 -4.16 -5.06 9.40
CA ARG A 12 -3.03 -5.98 9.17
C ARG A 12 -1.98 -5.37 8.23
N GLY A 13 -2.46 -4.60 7.27
CA GLY A 13 -1.63 -3.91 6.30
C GLY A 13 -2.45 -2.98 5.42
N SER A 14 -1.76 -2.28 4.54
CA SER A 14 -2.29 -1.41 3.50
C SER A 14 -2.12 -2.07 2.13
N GLY A 15 -2.72 -1.50 1.10
CA GLY A 15 -2.71 -2.05 -0.23
C GLY A 15 -3.47 -1.16 -1.19
N CYS A 16 -3.49 -1.55 -2.46
CA CYS A 16 -4.29 -0.90 -3.48
C CYS A 16 -5.13 -1.94 -4.24
N LEU A 17 -6.27 -1.48 -4.75
CA LEU A 17 -7.03 -2.24 -5.73
C LEU A 17 -6.38 -2.03 -7.09
N PHE A 18 -6.06 -3.13 -7.77
CA PHE A 18 -5.37 -3.15 -9.04
C PHE A 18 -6.08 -4.09 -10.02
N GLN A 19 -6.45 -3.55 -11.17
CA GLN A 19 -6.98 -4.29 -12.29
C GLN A 19 -5.82 -4.86 -13.11
N HIS A 20 -5.81 -6.17 -13.29
CA HIS A 20 -4.87 -6.85 -14.19
C HIS A 20 -5.66 -7.81 -15.08
N GLN A 21 -5.65 -7.56 -16.39
CA GLN A 21 -6.57 -8.20 -17.34
C GLN A 21 -8.02 -7.96 -16.88
N ASP A 22 -8.86 -9.00 -16.83
CA ASP A 22 -10.27 -8.90 -16.41
C ASP A 22 -10.45 -9.05 -14.88
N ASP A 23 -9.39 -9.44 -14.16
CA ASP A 23 -9.43 -9.70 -12.73
C ASP A 23 -9.11 -8.47 -11.87
N LEU A 24 -9.80 -8.37 -10.74
CA LEU A 24 -9.54 -7.38 -9.69
C LEU A 24 -8.73 -7.98 -8.56
N TYR A 25 -7.62 -7.33 -8.22
CA TYR A 25 -6.72 -7.75 -7.15
C TYR A 25 -6.63 -6.70 -6.05
N PHE A 26 -6.57 -7.13 -4.79
CA PHE A 26 -5.96 -6.35 -3.73
C PHE A 26 -4.47 -6.69 -3.65
N VAL A 27 -3.63 -5.72 -4.00
CA VAL A 27 -2.16 -5.85 -4.01
C VAL A 27 -1.60 -5.30 -2.70
N THR A 28 -0.77 -6.08 -2.03
CA THR A 28 -0.17 -5.73 -0.73
C THR A 28 1.18 -6.43 -0.54
N ALA A 29 1.85 -6.23 0.60
CA ALA A 29 3.04 -6.99 0.95
C ALA A 29 2.66 -8.45 1.29
N GLY A 30 3.51 -9.41 0.92
CA GLY A 30 3.23 -10.84 1.08
C GLY A 30 3.04 -11.27 2.54
N HIS A 31 3.84 -10.74 3.46
CA HIS A 31 3.70 -11.01 4.90
C HIS A 31 2.34 -10.56 5.47
N VAL A 32 1.67 -9.59 4.84
CA VAL A 32 0.33 -9.13 5.26
C VAL A 32 -0.70 -10.25 5.03
N LEU A 33 -0.54 -11.08 4.00
CA LEU A 33 -1.44 -12.19 3.68
C LEU A 33 -0.97 -13.56 4.20
N THR A 34 0.23 -13.64 4.79
CA THR A 34 0.79 -14.90 5.29
C THR A 34 0.05 -15.38 6.55
N ASN A 35 -0.30 -16.67 6.59
CA ASN A 35 -1.03 -17.31 7.71
C ASN A 35 -2.36 -16.61 8.06
N VAL A 36 -3.09 -16.18 7.03
CA VAL A 36 -4.40 -15.53 7.17
C VAL A 36 -5.49 -16.44 6.60
N ASP A 37 -6.60 -16.56 7.33
CA ASP A 37 -7.85 -17.03 6.76
C ASP A 37 -8.48 -15.90 5.92
N PRO A 38 -8.66 -16.07 4.60
CA PRO A 38 -9.36 -15.10 3.73
C PRO A 38 -10.68 -14.58 4.30
N ARG A 39 -11.43 -15.43 5.02
CA ARG A 39 -12.73 -15.09 5.61
C ARG A 39 -12.64 -14.13 6.79
N CYS A 40 -11.43 -13.89 7.28
CA CYS A 40 -11.13 -12.95 8.34
C CYS A 40 -10.57 -11.63 7.80
N LEU A 41 -10.37 -11.50 6.48
CA LEU A 41 -9.93 -10.25 5.86
C LEU A 41 -11.13 -9.36 5.56
N GLY A 42 -10.96 -8.07 5.80
CA GLY A 42 -11.96 -7.07 5.46
C GLY A 42 -11.37 -5.84 4.76
N ILE A 43 -12.17 -5.25 3.88
CA ILE A 43 -11.88 -3.97 3.22
C ILE A 43 -13.10 -3.07 3.48
N PRO A 44 -12.92 -1.82 3.94
CA PRO A 44 -14.03 -0.88 4.02
C PRO A 44 -14.58 -0.62 2.61
N LEU A 45 -15.89 -0.47 2.41
CA LEU A 45 -16.42 -0.24 1.06
C LEU A 45 -16.19 1.18 0.54
N ARG A 46 -15.96 2.14 1.45
CA ARG A 46 -15.69 3.54 1.12
C ARG A 46 -14.66 4.09 2.10
N GLN A 47 -13.89 5.08 1.65
CA GLN A 47 -12.81 5.69 2.45
C GLN A 47 -13.25 6.28 3.79
N HIS A 48 -14.53 6.66 3.93
CA HIS A 48 -15.07 7.30 5.15
C HIS A 48 -16.15 6.48 5.86
N ASP A 49 -16.41 5.26 5.39
CA ASP A 49 -17.40 4.41 6.03
C ASP A 49 -16.75 3.51 7.09
N SER A 50 -17.46 3.31 8.19
CA SER A 50 -17.05 2.38 9.25
C SER A 50 -17.42 0.93 8.92
N GLU A 51 -18.23 0.73 7.88
CA GLU A 51 -18.63 -0.61 7.45
C GLU A 51 -17.48 -1.33 6.73
N VAL A 52 -17.00 -2.39 7.39
CA VAL A 52 -15.95 -3.27 6.87
C VAL A 52 -16.62 -4.51 6.31
N PHE A 53 -16.38 -4.76 5.02
CA PHE A 53 -16.91 -5.95 4.37
C PHE A 53 -15.82 -6.99 4.30
N THR A 54 -16.17 -8.21 4.67
CA THR A 54 -15.30 -9.36 4.48
C THR A 54 -15.04 -9.51 2.99
N VAL A 55 -13.79 -9.73 2.58
CA VAL A 55 -13.41 -9.83 1.15
C VAL A 55 -13.97 -11.09 0.46
N GLY A 56 -14.83 -11.84 1.16
CA GLY A 56 -15.58 -12.97 0.63
C GLY A 56 -14.70 -14.17 0.26
N ARG A 57 -15.05 -14.84 -0.83
CA ARG A 57 -14.24 -15.89 -1.45
C ARG A 57 -13.20 -15.24 -2.37
N GLY A 58 -11.99 -15.76 -2.33
CA GLY A 58 -10.91 -15.30 -3.19
C GLY A 58 -9.70 -16.21 -3.10
N VAL A 59 -8.72 -15.91 -3.94
CA VAL A 59 -7.47 -16.66 -4.03
C VAL A 59 -6.32 -15.79 -3.53
N VAL A 60 -5.56 -16.31 -2.57
CA VAL A 60 -4.34 -15.67 -2.08
C VAL A 60 -3.15 -16.17 -2.90
N GLY A 61 -2.48 -15.25 -3.59
CA GLY A 61 -1.21 -15.48 -4.26
C GLY A 61 -0.07 -14.86 -3.46
N LEU A 62 0.94 -15.65 -3.08
CA LEU A 62 2.15 -15.15 -2.44
C LEU A 62 3.36 -15.40 -3.33
N SER A 63 4.18 -14.37 -3.52
CA SER A 63 5.48 -14.56 -4.17
C SER A 63 6.33 -15.54 -3.36
N LYS A 64 6.82 -16.60 -4.02
CA LYS A 64 7.65 -17.65 -3.41
C LYS A 64 9.12 -17.24 -3.20
N ASN A 65 9.52 -16.09 -3.73
CA ASN A 65 10.88 -15.60 -3.61
C ASN A 65 11.01 -14.73 -2.34
N ASN A 66 11.89 -15.14 -1.42
CA ASN A 66 12.16 -14.42 -0.16
C ASN A 66 12.57 -12.95 -0.38
N ASP A 67 13.11 -12.61 -1.55
CA ASP A 67 13.52 -11.24 -1.87
C ASP A 67 12.36 -10.33 -2.31
N ILE A 68 11.27 -10.92 -2.82
CA ILE A 68 10.10 -10.22 -3.36
C ILE A 68 8.89 -10.52 -2.48
N ASP A 69 8.66 -9.66 -1.49
CA ASP A 69 7.56 -9.76 -0.53
C ASP A 69 6.28 -9.10 -1.07
N VAL A 70 5.66 -9.75 -2.07
CA VAL A 70 4.40 -9.30 -2.70
C VAL A 70 3.31 -10.35 -2.49
N GLY A 71 2.14 -9.87 -2.11
CA GLY A 71 0.92 -10.64 -1.93
C GLY A 71 -0.22 -10.09 -2.75
N LEU A 72 -1.03 -11.00 -3.31
CA LEU A 72 -2.22 -10.70 -4.06
C LEU A 72 -3.41 -11.41 -3.43
N TYR A 73 -4.53 -10.73 -3.37
CA TYR A 73 -5.82 -11.33 -3.12
C TYR A 73 -6.71 -11.08 -4.34
N ARG A 74 -7.03 -12.13 -5.10
CA ARG A 74 -7.98 -12.02 -6.21
C ARG A 74 -9.41 -12.00 -5.66
N ILE A 75 -10.19 -11.02 -6.11
CA ILE A 75 -11.57 -10.83 -5.69
C ILE A 75 -12.48 -11.53 -6.72
N ASP A 76 -13.01 -12.69 -6.35
CA ASP A 76 -13.82 -13.56 -7.24
C ASP A 76 -15.31 -13.23 -7.20
N ASP A 77 -15.76 -12.49 -6.18
CA ASP A 77 -17.14 -12.04 -6.03
C ASP A 77 -17.39 -10.79 -6.89
N GLU A 78 -18.11 -10.95 -8.00
CA GLU A 78 -18.37 -9.89 -8.98
C GLU A 78 -19.18 -8.72 -8.40
N ASP A 79 -20.18 -9.01 -7.55
CA ASP A 79 -21.02 -7.99 -6.92
C ASP A 79 -20.19 -7.16 -5.93
N PHE A 80 -19.32 -7.82 -5.17
CA PHE A 80 -18.38 -7.13 -4.28
C PHE A 80 -17.32 -6.35 -5.06
N ALA A 81 -16.76 -6.91 -6.13
CA ALA A 81 -15.82 -6.21 -7.00
C ALA A 81 -16.44 -4.96 -7.63
N LYS A 82 -17.73 -5.02 -8.03
CA LYS A 82 -18.47 -3.86 -8.53
C LYS A 82 -18.60 -2.78 -7.45
N GLN A 83 -19.00 -3.13 -6.24
CA GLN A 83 -19.08 -2.18 -5.12
C GLN A 83 -17.74 -1.51 -4.82
N LEU A 84 -16.64 -2.27 -4.87
CA LEU A 84 -15.30 -1.71 -4.72
C LEU A 84 -14.95 -0.74 -5.84
N ARG A 85 -15.30 -1.04 -7.10
CA ARG A 85 -15.10 -0.13 -8.25
C ARG A 85 -15.91 1.16 -8.13
N GLU A 86 -17.07 1.12 -7.47
CA GLU A 86 -17.88 2.32 -7.21
C GLU A 86 -17.34 3.15 -6.03
N GLY A 87 -16.72 2.51 -5.04
CA GLY A 87 -16.21 3.16 -3.83
C GLY A 87 -14.75 3.60 -3.89
N TYR A 88 -13.95 3.05 -4.80
CA TYR A 88 -12.51 3.27 -4.88
C TYR A 88 -12.04 3.53 -6.31
N LEU A 89 -10.96 4.31 -6.41
CA LEU A 89 -10.13 4.31 -7.61
C LEU A 89 -9.43 2.96 -7.73
N VAL A 90 -9.74 2.22 -8.79
CA VAL A 90 -9.03 1.00 -9.17
C VAL A 90 -7.87 1.37 -10.08
N LEU A 91 -6.68 0.98 -9.67
CA LEU A 91 -5.44 1.26 -10.40
C LEU A 91 -5.26 0.23 -11.52
N SER A 92 -4.57 0.61 -12.58
CA SER A 92 -4.17 -0.28 -13.67
C SER A 92 -2.72 0.00 -14.06
N ILE A 93 -2.21 -0.73 -15.05
CA ILE A 93 -0.86 -0.51 -15.59
C ILE A 93 -0.64 0.94 -16.07
N GLU A 94 -1.71 1.65 -16.47
CA GLU A 94 -1.65 3.04 -16.92
C GLU A 94 -1.29 4.01 -15.80
N ASN A 95 -1.58 3.66 -14.54
CA ASN A 95 -1.22 4.46 -13.38
C ASN A 95 0.24 4.24 -12.93
N THR A 96 0.92 3.26 -13.53
CA THR A 96 2.24 2.83 -13.08
C THR A 96 3.36 3.53 -13.83
N GLY A 97 4.54 3.57 -13.23
CA GLY A 97 5.73 4.13 -13.86
C GLY A 97 7.01 3.54 -13.32
N ARG A 98 8.11 3.81 -14.03
CA ARG A 98 9.46 3.62 -13.51
C ARG A 98 9.80 4.76 -12.57
N VAL A 99 10.66 4.48 -11.59
CA VAL A 99 11.26 5.53 -10.78
C VAL A 99 12.04 6.47 -11.71
N SER A 100 11.57 7.70 -11.83
CA SER A 100 12.20 8.75 -12.63
C SER A 100 13.38 9.35 -11.88
N ALA A 101 14.46 9.66 -12.59
CA ALA A 101 15.59 10.41 -12.03
C ALA A 101 15.28 11.93 -11.93
N ASN A 102 14.21 12.39 -12.58
CA ASN A 102 13.90 13.83 -12.70
C ASN A 102 13.08 14.38 -11.52
N SER A 103 12.73 13.53 -10.55
CA SER A 103 12.07 13.93 -9.31
C SER A 103 12.50 13.03 -8.17
N ASP A 104 12.73 13.64 -7.03
CA ASP A 104 13.04 12.97 -5.77
C ASP A 104 11.84 12.97 -4.81
N HIS A 105 10.67 13.40 -5.23
CA HIS A 105 9.50 13.49 -4.33
C HIS A 105 8.61 12.25 -4.44
N PHE A 106 8.41 11.59 -3.30
CA PHE A 106 7.59 10.40 -3.16
C PHE A 106 6.48 10.61 -2.12
N ILE A 107 5.36 9.92 -2.31
CA ILE A 107 4.25 9.85 -1.37
C ILE A 107 4.00 8.38 -1.06
N VAL A 108 4.17 8.01 0.21
CA VAL A 108 3.76 6.68 0.71
C VAL A 108 2.39 6.82 1.34
N ALA A 109 1.41 6.08 0.81
CA ALA A 109 0.03 6.16 1.29
C ALA A 109 -0.39 4.87 2.00
N GLY A 110 -1.12 4.99 3.12
CA GLY A 110 -1.63 3.83 3.84
C GLY A 110 -2.39 4.14 5.11
N PHE A 111 -2.69 3.08 5.87
CA PHE A 111 -3.47 3.12 7.11
C PHE A 111 -2.68 2.51 8.27
N PRO A 112 -1.75 3.27 8.89
CA PRO A 112 -1.01 2.78 10.05
C PRO A 112 -1.94 2.52 11.24
N HIS A 113 -1.57 1.62 12.14
CA HIS A 113 -2.39 1.27 13.32
C HIS A 113 -2.65 2.46 14.22
N ALA A 114 -1.65 3.34 14.35
CA ALA A 114 -1.72 4.54 15.16
C ALA A 114 -2.83 5.50 14.73
N THR A 115 -3.36 5.36 13.51
CA THR A 115 -4.45 6.19 13.01
C THR A 115 -5.82 5.54 13.17
N ILE A 116 -5.94 4.34 13.73
CA ILE A 116 -7.26 3.73 13.97
C ILE A 116 -7.82 4.22 15.31
N ARG A 117 -9.09 4.62 15.32
CA ARG A 117 -9.88 4.80 16.55
C ARG A 117 -10.79 3.60 16.75
N ARG A 118 -10.85 3.10 17.98
CA ARG A 118 -11.81 2.07 18.38
C ARG A 118 -12.95 2.74 19.15
N GLU A 119 -14.16 2.59 18.66
CA GLU A 119 -15.39 3.04 19.32
C GLU A 119 -16.26 1.81 19.58
N GLY A 120 -16.17 1.25 20.79
CA GLY A 120 -16.81 -0.03 21.12
C GLY A 120 -16.22 -1.18 20.30
N ASN A 121 -17.09 -1.83 19.49
CA ASN A 121 -16.71 -2.90 18.58
C ASN A 121 -16.43 -2.41 17.15
N THR A 122 -16.55 -1.11 16.90
CA THR A 122 -16.30 -0.52 15.58
C THR A 122 -14.87 -0.03 15.51
N LEU A 123 -14.14 -0.44 14.46
CA LEU A 123 -12.91 0.20 14.06
C LEU A 123 -13.22 1.33 13.10
N LYS A 124 -12.77 2.53 13.44
CA LYS A 124 -12.80 3.70 12.57
C LYS A 124 -11.36 3.99 12.14
N PRO A 125 -10.92 3.56 10.96
CA PRO A 125 -9.67 4.10 10.43
C PRO A 125 -9.82 5.62 10.33
N ARG A 126 -8.85 6.37 10.86
CA ARG A 126 -8.73 7.80 10.54
C ARG A 126 -8.26 7.91 9.09
N ASP A 127 -8.42 9.10 8.54
CA ASP A 127 -8.08 9.48 7.17
C ASP A 127 -6.78 8.84 6.67
N LEU A 128 -6.75 8.58 5.36
CA LEU A 128 -5.58 8.08 4.64
C LEU A 128 -4.32 8.85 5.09
N THR A 129 -3.31 8.12 5.57
CA THR A 129 -2.02 8.73 5.90
C THR A 129 -1.18 8.85 4.65
N GLN A 130 -0.67 10.04 4.38
CA GLN A 130 0.24 10.34 3.28
C GLN A 130 1.58 10.80 3.85
N ILE A 131 2.65 10.09 3.54
CA ILE A 131 4.01 10.44 3.96
C ILE A 131 4.76 10.97 2.75
N HIS A 132 5.02 12.27 2.76
CA HIS A 132 5.86 12.92 1.76
C HIS A 132 7.33 12.71 2.10
N THR A 133 8.10 12.15 1.18
CA THR A 133 9.47 11.72 1.45
C THR A 133 10.38 11.81 0.22
N LEU A 134 11.68 11.65 0.46
CA LEU A 134 12.77 11.68 -0.49
C LEU A 134 13.53 10.34 -0.49
N PRO A 135 14.38 10.04 -1.50
CA PRO A 135 15.25 8.88 -1.47
C PRO A 135 16.16 8.87 -0.23
N TYR A 136 16.32 7.69 0.37
CA TYR A 136 17.27 7.49 1.45
C TYR A 136 18.66 7.14 0.91
N THR A 137 19.62 8.03 1.18
CA THR A 137 21.01 7.94 0.71
C THR A 137 21.98 7.37 1.74
N GLY A 138 21.52 7.09 2.97
CA GLY A 138 22.35 6.52 4.03
C GLY A 138 22.56 5.02 3.91
N ASP A 139 23.27 4.47 4.90
CA ASP A 139 23.51 3.04 5.04
C ASP A 139 22.22 2.28 5.35
N VAL A 140 22.02 1.17 4.64
CA VAL A 140 20.88 0.29 4.85
C VAL A 140 21.31 -1.01 5.51
N LEU A 141 20.40 -1.63 6.25
CA LEU A 141 20.61 -2.97 6.79
C LEU A 141 20.48 -3.98 5.65
N GLY A 142 21.58 -4.66 5.33
CA GLY A 142 21.64 -5.64 4.24
C GLY A 142 22.05 -5.02 2.90
N ASN A 143 21.98 -5.81 1.84
CA ASN A 143 22.35 -5.37 0.50
C ASN A 143 21.16 -4.69 -0.18
N ARG A 144 21.41 -3.58 -0.87
CA ARG A 144 20.42 -2.97 -1.78
C ARG A 144 20.23 -3.91 -2.97
N GLY A 145 19.05 -4.53 -3.08
CA GLY A 145 18.66 -5.27 -4.27
C GLY A 145 18.33 -4.32 -5.43
N PRO A 146 18.42 -4.79 -6.69
CA PRO A 146 18.09 -3.96 -7.86
C PRO A 146 16.61 -3.56 -7.94
N GLN A 147 15.76 -4.21 -7.14
CA GLN A 147 14.32 -3.98 -7.07
C GLN A 147 13.92 -3.14 -5.85
N ASP A 148 14.89 -2.76 -5.01
CA ASP A 148 14.63 -2.04 -3.79
C ASP A 148 14.67 -0.52 -4.00
N LEU A 149 13.65 0.14 -3.50
CA LEU A 149 13.60 1.58 -3.32
C LEU A 149 13.65 1.88 -1.82
N PHE A 150 14.62 2.69 -1.39
CA PHE A 150 14.74 3.13 -0.01
C PHE A 150 14.34 4.60 0.08
N LEU A 151 13.39 4.90 0.95
CA LEU A 151 12.81 6.23 1.15
C LEU A 151 13.10 6.70 2.56
N GLN A 152 13.37 7.98 2.74
CA GLN A 152 13.64 8.56 4.05
C GLN A 152 12.40 8.40 4.94
N LEU A 153 12.62 8.08 6.21
CA LEU A 153 11.58 8.16 7.22
C LEU A 153 12.04 9.17 8.26
N LYS A 154 11.44 10.35 8.22
CA LYS A 154 11.70 11.38 9.22
C LYS A 154 10.87 11.07 10.46
N GLN A 155 11.44 11.33 11.63
CA GLN A 155 10.75 11.20 12.91
C GLN A 155 9.78 12.36 13.14
N THR A 156 9.93 13.46 12.39
CA THR A 156 9.01 14.61 12.40
C THR A 156 8.63 15.02 10.98
N ALA A 157 7.40 15.50 10.81
CA ALA A 157 6.89 16.03 9.56
C ALA A 157 5.92 17.19 9.85
N ALA A 158 5.85 18.15 8.93
CA ALA A 158 4.88 19.23 9.01
C ALA A 158 3.45 18.69 8.76
N ASP A 159 2.50 19.09 9.59
CA ASP A 159 1.07 18.86 9.35
C ASP A 159 0.50 19.82 8.28
N LEU A 160 -0.80 19.72 8.00
CA LEU A 160 -1.48 20.57 7.01
C LEU A 160 -1.42 22.08 7.34
N TRP A 161 -1.07 22.45 8.57
CA TRP A 161 -0.91 23.82 9.02
C TRP A 161 0.56 24.24 9.12
N GLY A 162 1.49 23.39 8.69
CA GLY A 162 2.93 23.65 8.72
C GLY A 162 3.58 23.43 10.08
N HIS A 163 2.87 22.86 11.06
CA HIS A 163 3.46 22.56 12.36
C HIS A 163 4.20 21.23 12.34
N ASP A 164 5.42 21.22 12.87
CA ASP A 164 6.14 19.97 13.08
C ASP A 164 5.38 19.07 14.06
N ARG A 165 5.11 17.84 13.62
CA ARG A 165 4.57 16.75 14.43
C ARG A 165 5.46 15.54 14.34
N GLU A 166 5.48 14.76 15.41
CA GLU A 166 6.07 13.44 15.40
C GLU A 166 5.32 12.55 14.38
N VAL A 167 6.07 11.90 13.49
CA VAL A 167 5.52 10.90 12.59
C VAL A 167 5.14 9.70 13.46
N PRO A 168 3.86 9.26 13.46
CA PRO A 168 3.47 8.14 14.29
C PRO A 168 4.22 6.89 13.85
N ARG A 169 4.38 5.93 14.76
CA ARG A 169 4.82 4.59 14.36
C ARG A 169 3.92 4.07 13.25
N LEU A 170 4.52 3.36 12.29
CA LEU A 170 3.86 2.97 11.06
C LEU A 170 3.51 1.46 10.93
N PRO A 171 3.26 0.68 12.01
CA PRO A 171 2.77 -0.68 11.81
C PRO A 171 1.45 -0.63 11.04
N GLY A 172 1.24 -1.54 10.08
CA GLY A 172 0.06 -1.55 9.22
C GLY A 172 0.19 -0.74 7.92
N ILE A 173 1.26 0.04 7.72
CA ILE A 173 1.53 0.69 6.43
C ILE A 173 2.03 -0.31 5.36
N SER A 174 2.52 -1.48 5.77
CA SER A 174 2.97 -2.57 4.89
C SER A 174 2.00 -2.84 3.74
N GLY A 175 2.50 -2.83 2.52
CA GLY A 175 1.73 -2.96 1.29
C GLY A 175 1.17 -1.64 0.76
N GLY A 176 1.42 -0.50 1.42
CA GLY A 176 0.96 0.81 0.95
C GLY A 176 1.56 1.19 -0.41
N PRO A 177 0.77 1.76 -1.34
CA PRO A 177 1.29 2.23 -2.61
C PRO A 177 2.26 3.40 -2.41
N VAL A 178 3.35 3.38 -3.19
CA VAL A 178 4.34 4.45 -3.26
C VAL A 178 4.20 5.16 -4.60
N TRP A 179 3.85 6.43 -4.52
CA TRP A 179 3.70 7.32 -5.66
C TRP A 179 4.93 8.20 -5.81
N GLN A 180 5.38 8.43 -7.03
CA GLN A 180 6.34 9.47 -7.34
C GLN A 180 5.61 10.66 -7.95
N VAL A 181 5.94 11.86 -7.48
CA VAL A 181 5.48 13.12 -8.07
C VAL A 181 6.38 13.44 -9.25
N VAL A 182 5.89 13.33 -10.47
CA VAL A 182 6.63 13.64 -11.69
C VAL A 182 6.22 15.01 -12.22
N ASN A 183 7.15 15.69 -12.89
CA ASN A 183 6.81 16.93 -13.61
C ASN A 183 5.84 16.57 -14.73
N SER A 184 4.74 17.30 -14.81
CA SER A 184 3.83 17.16 -15.94
C SER A 184 4.31 17.98 -17.12
N ASP A 185 4.30 17.36 -18.30
CA ASP A 185 4.50 18.03 -19.59
C ASP A 185 3.20 18.69 -20.10
N THR A 186 2.09 18.58 -19.35
CA THR A 186 0.79 19.15 -19.70
C THR A 186 0.58 20.53 -19.08
N LEU A 187 -0.11 21.41 -19.81
CA LEU A 187 -0.47 22.74 -19.32
C LEU A 187 -1.48 22.68 -18.16
N VAL A 188 -2.37 21.69 -18.19
CA VAL A 188 -3.38 21.46 -17.14
C VAL A 188 -2.87 20.38 -16.21
N TRP A 189 -2.75 20.71 -14.94
CA TRP A 189 -2.40 19.76 -13.89
C TRP A 189 -3.56 18.79 -13.65
N THR A 190 -3.28 17.50 -13.75
CA THR A 190 -4.15 16.43 -13.23
C THR A 190 -3.33 15.44 -12.40
N PRO A 191 -3.93 14.74 -11.41
CA PRO A 191 -3.23 13.69 -10.67
C PRO A 191 -2.59 12.65 -11.59
N GLU A 192 -3.28 12.24 -12.66
CA GLU A 192 -2.80 11.26 -13.64
C GLU A 192 -1.67 11.80 -14.52
N SER A 193 -1.48 13.12 -14.58
CA SER A 193 -0.34 13.73 -15.27
C SER A 193 0.91 13.82 -14.39
N CYS A 194 0.74 13.89 -13.06
CA CYS A 194 1.81 14.18 -12.11
C CYS A 194 2.14 13.05 -11.13
N LEU A 195 1.31 12.01 -11.02
CA LEU A 195 1.53 10.92 -10.07
C LEU A 195 1.71 9.59 -10.80
N ARG A 196 2.78 8.88 -10.48
CA ARG A 196 3.01 7.52 -10.97
C ARG A 196 3.17 6.57 -9.80
N LEU A 197 2.47 5.44 -9.84
CA LEU A 197 2.67 4.34 -8.91
C LEU A 197 4.00 3.66 -9.28
N VAL A 198 5.01 3.81 -8.43
CA VAL A 198 6.38 3.39 -8.74
C VAL A 198 6.90 2.27 -7.84
N ALA A 199 6.25 2.06 -6.68
CA ALA A 199 6.66 1.02 -5.76
C ALA A 199 5.53 0.61 -4.80
N LEU A 200 5.77 -0.48 -4.07
CA LEU A 200 4.94 -1.00 -2.99
C LEU A 200 5.76 -0.99 -1.71
N GLN A 201 5.28 -0.33 -0.65
CA GLN A 201 6.00 -0.29 0.62
C GLN A 201 5.95 -1.67 1.29
N VAL A 202 7.07 -2.13 1.84
CA VAL A 202 7.20 -3.49 2.39
C VAL A 202 7.63 -3.47 3.85
N SER A 203 8.62 -2.65 4.21
CA SER A 203 9.12 -2.62 5.59
C SER A 203 9.68 -1.24 5.95
N CYS A 204 9.91 -1.04 7.24
CA CYS A 204 10.66 0.09 7.77
C CYS A 204 11.92 -0.44 8.45
N ASP A 205 12.97 0.38 8.55
CA ASP A 205 14.17 0.05 9.34
C ASP A 205 13.77 -0.33 10.78
N PRO A 206 13.95 -1.58 11.20
CA PRO A 206 13.49 -2.06 12.50
C PRO A 206 14.32 -1.52 13.67
N ARG A 207 15.50 -0.94 13.43
CA ARG A 207 16.41 -0.50 14.51
C ARG A 207 16.18 0.95 14.88
N ASN A 208 16.11 1.83 13.89
CA ASN A 208 16.10 3.27 14.10
C ASN A 208 15.05 4.01 13.27
N GLU A 209 14.20 3.29 12.52
CA GLU A 209 13.13 3.86 11.69
C GLU A 209 13.63 5.01 10.78
N LYS A 210 14.84 4.87 10.23
CA LYS A 210 15.48 5.90 9.38
C LYS A 210 14.97 5.89 7.94
N TYR A 211 14.46 4.76 7.49
CA TYR A 211 14.02 4.57 6.12
C TYR A 211 12.86 3.58 6.02
N MET A 212 12.10 3.71 4.94
CA MET A 212 11.17 2.72 4.43
C MET A 212 11.83 1.99 3.26
N ARG A 213 11.69 0.66 3.22
CA ARG A 213 12.00 -0.16 2.06
C ARG A 213 10.71 -0.43 1.30
N ALA A 214 10.76 -0.20 -0.01
CA ALA A 214 9.71 -0.50 -0.96
C ALA A 214 10.27 -1.32 -2.12
N LEU A 215 9.41 -2.10 -2.78
CA LEU A 215 9.74 -2.83 -4.00
C LEU A 215 9.25 -2.06 -5.21
N THR A 216 10.10 -1.90 -6.24
CA THR A 216 9.70 -1.22 -7.48
C THR A 216 8.48 -1.87 -8.10
N TRP A 217 7.63 -1.07 -8.75
CA TRP A 217 6.42 -1.59 -9.37
C TRP A 217 6.72 -2.57 -10.50
N GLU A 218 7.89 -2.48 -11.13
CA GLU A 218 8.35 -3.49 -12.09
C GLU A 218 8.47 -4.88 -11.45
N ALA A 219 9.02 -4.96 -10.24
CA ALA A 219 9.10 -6.20 -9.48
C ALA A 219 7.72 -6.69 -9.05
N VAL A 220 6.84 -5.77 -8.61
CA VAL A 220 5.45 -6.07 -8.26
C VAL A 220 4.69 -6.61 -9.48
N ASN A 221 4.81 -5.98 -10.63
CA ASN A 221 4.15 -6.41 -11.87
C ASN A 221 4.67 -7.77 -12.34
N ALA A 222 5.97 -8.04 -12.20
CA ALA A 222 6.54 -9.35 -12.47
C ALA A 222 5.98 -10.43 -11.52
N ALA A 223 5.71 -10.09 -10.24
CA ALA A 223 5.04 -10.99 -9.31
C ALA A 223 3.55 -11.19 -9.69
N ILE A 224 2.83 -10.14 -10.06
CA ILE A 224 1.45 -10.20 -10.55
C ILE A 224 1.32 -11.16 -11.72
N ASN A 225 2.12 -10.98 -12.76
CA ASN A 225 2.08 -11.84 -13.96
C ASN A 225 2.31 -13.32 -13.63
N ARG A 226 3.19 -13.63 -12.65
CA ARG A 226 3.47 -15.01 -12.26
C ARG A 226 2.34 -15.62 -11.44
N LEU A 227 1.74 -14.84 -10.55
CA LEU A 227 0.69 -15.30 -9.63
C LEU A 227 -0.68 -15.36 -10.30
N ALA A 228 -0.94 -14.51 -11.29
CA ALA A 228 -2.17 -14.57 -12.09
C ALA A 228 -2.18 -15.73 -13.10
N ALA A 229 -1.02 -16.28 -13.44
CA ALA A 229 -0.89 -17.40 -14.38
C ALA A 229 -1.12 -18.79 -13.74
N THR A 230 -1.32 -18.86 -12.42
CA THR A 230 -1.52 -20.11 -11.65
C THR A 230 -2.97 -20.29 -11.24
#